data_AF-A0AAD9B5D2-F1
#
_entry.id   AF-A0AAD9B5D2-F1
#
_cell.length_a   1.000
_cell.length_b   1.000
_cell.length_c   1.000
_cell.angle_alpha   90.00
_cell.angle_beta   90.00
_cell.angle_gamma   90.00
#
_symmetry.space_group_name_H-M   'P 1'
#
loop_
_entity.id
_entity.type
_entity.pdbx_description
1 polymer ?
#
loop_
_entity_poly.entity_id
_entity_poly.type
_entity_poly.pdbx_seq_one_letter_code
_entity_poly.pdbx_strand_id
1 'polypeptide(L)'
;MFTSCRYPTISMVRPVLHMLLNTTLKVNEGDLKEIGMAKEVIAKVLSSTYSQNTQLSQEISTFLNIATFLDPRYKKLPFLSTQERSKVESNIIEEAKAILEKQIGERPCVEDFSVASDAPPSKKPHRESAGSATQENPLAAIFCQSDTDQSQEELHAQVVEELSNYKSQRVLGLNEDPLLWWSSHALLFPTLPKVLQKYWCVPATSVPCHRLLSSSGTVLCGKRNRIAPALVDHQVFLYENSRSYYEPEPCEDDLDNVWEGNCSLGPPVE
;
A
#
# COMPACT_ATOMS: atom_id res chain seq x y z
N MET A 1 -9.36 -21.35 5.66
CA MET A 1 -10.08 -20.23 5.04
C MET A 1 -9.11 -19.07 5.00
N PHE A 2 -8.57 -18.77 3.82
CA PHE A 2 -7.68 -17.63 3.63
C PHE A 2 -8.50 -16.33 3.75
N THR A 3 -7.86 -15.32 4.32
CA THR A 3 -8.36 -14.01 4.75
C THR A 3 -9.34 -13.32 3.81
N SER A 4 -10.13 -12.37 4.33
CA SER A 4 -11.15 -11.50 3.69
C SER A 4 -10.84 -10.91 2.30
N CYS A 5 -9.60 -10.95 1.83
CA CYS A 5 -9.28 -10.76 0.41
C CYS A 5 -9.34 -12.09 -0.36
N ARG A 6 -10.29 -12.21 -1.29
CA ARG A 6 -10.38 -13.32 -2.27
C ARG A 6 -9.10 -13.51 -3.12
N TYR A 7 -8.16 -12.56 -3.07
CA TYR A 7 -6.95 -12.53 -3.89
C TYR A 7 -5.69 -12.42 -3.03
N PRO A 8 -4.57 -13.02 -3.46
CA PRO A 8 -3.30 -12.92 -2.75
C PRO A 8 -2.82 -11.46 -2.69
N THR A 9 -2.32 -11.05 -1.53
CA THR A 9 -1.69 -9.74 -1.35
C THR A 9 -0.23 -9.80 -1.77
N ILE A 10 0.35 -8.65 -2.14
CA ILE A 10 1.75 -8.58 -2.57
C ILE A 10 2.71 -9.07 -1.48
N SER A 11 2.35 -8.87 -0.20
CA SER A 11 3.08 -9.38 0.96
C SER A 11 3.12 -10.90 1.07
N MET A 12 2.21 -11.64 0.41
CA MET A 12 2.20 -13.10 0.42
C MET A 12 3.14 -13.71 -0.62
N VAL A 13 3.56 -12.95 -1.63
CA VAL A 13 4.35 -13.49 -2.76
C VAL A 13 5.66 -14.11 -2.27
N ARG A 14 6.40 -13.41 -1.40
CA ARG A 14 7.71 -13.89 -0.93
C ARG A 14 7.60 -15.13 -0.03
N PRO A 15 6.72 -15.18 1.00
CA PRO A 15 6.50 -16.40 1.78
C PRO A 15 6.04 -17.58 0.94
N VAL A 16 5.12 -17.36 -0.01
CA VAL A 16 4.61 -18.42 -0.91
C VAL A 16 5.72 -18.93 -1.82
N LEU A 17 6.51 -18.04 -2.43
CA LEU A 17 7.63 -18.43 -3.27
C LEU A 17 8.65 -19.29 -2.49
N HIS A 18 8.96 -18.89 -1.26
CA HIS A 18 9.84 -19.67 -0.38
C HIS A 18 9.25 -21.05 -0.06
N MET A 19 7.97 -21.13 0.31
CA MET A 19 7.28 -22.40 0.59
C MET A 19 7.23 -23.31 -0.64
N LEU A 20 6.97 -22.76 -1.82
CA LEU A 20 6.93 -23.53 -3.07
C LEU A 20 8.30 -24.13 -3.37
N LEU A 21 9.35 -23.31 -3.40
CA LEU A 21 10.70 -23.76 -3.77
C LEU A 21 11.33 -24.69 -2.72
N ASN A 22 11.11 -24.44 -1.42
CA ASN A 22 11.82 -25.14 -0.36
C ASN A 22 11.05 -26.30 0.27
N THR A 23 9.76 -26.42 -0.01
CA THR A 23 8.90 -27.47 0.57
C THR A 23 8.10 -28.22 -0.50
N THR A 24 7.37 -27.49 -1.34
CA THR A 24 6.36 -28.13 -2.22
C THR A 24 6.98 -28.75 -3.48
N LEU A 25 7.96 -28.09 -4.07
CA LEU A 25 8.59 -28.47 -5.33
C LEU A 25 9.89 -29.28 -5.16
N LYS A 26 10.22 -29.67 -3.92
CA LYS A 26 11.30 -30.65 -3.71
C LYS A 26 10.83 -32.03 -4.16
N VAL A 27 11.69 -32.69 -4.94
CA VAL A 27 11.46 -34.07 -5.39
C VAL A 27 11.62 -34.99 -4.18
N ASN A 28 10.61 -35.80 -3.92
CA ASN A 28 10.59 -36.78 -2.84
C ASN A 28 10.79 -38.18 -3.42
N GLU A 29 11.33 -39.11 -2.61
CA GLU A 29 11.57 -40.50 -3.06
C GLU A 29 10.30 -41.27 -3.46
N GLY A 30 9.12 -40.82 -2.98
CA GLY A 30 7.82 -41.39 -3.34
C GLY A 30 7.17 -40.78 -4.60
N ASP A 31 7.79 -39.79 -5.24
CA ASP A 31 7.23 -39.16 -6.43
C ASP A 31 7.38 -40.08 -7.67
N LEU A 32 6.35 -40.12 -8.52
CA LEU A 32 6.48 -40.66 -9.88
C LEU A 32 7.51 -39.83 -10.65
N LYS A 33 8.20 -40.45 -11.62
CA LYS A 33 9.25 -39.80 -12.41
C LYS A 33 8.72 -38.53 -13.09
N GLU A 34 7.51 -38.57 -13.61
CA GLU A 34 6.82 -37.46 -14.27
C GLU A 34 6.55 -36.31 -13.30
N ILE A 35 6.17 -36.62 -12.06
CA ILE A 35 5.91 -35.63 -11.00
C ILE A 35 7.23 -34.97 -10.58
N GLY A 36 8.29 -35.76 -10.40
CA GLY A 36 9.63 -35.25 -10.11
C GLY A 36 10.11 -34.28 -11.18
N MET A 37 10.03 -34.68 -12.46
CA MET A 37 10.38 -33.82 -13.59
C MET A 37 9.54 -32.54 -13.63
N ALA A 38 8.22 -32.63 -13.42
CA ALA A 38 7.35 -31.46 -13.40
C ALA A 38 7.73 -30.48 -12.27
N LYS A 39 7.99 -30.99 -11.06
CA LYS A 39 8.44 -30.19 -9.92
C LYS A 39 9.75 -29.45 -10.23
N GLU A 40 10.73 -30.15 -10.81
CA GLU A 40 12.02 -29.55 -11.20
C GLU A 40 11.84 -28.44 -12.24
N VAL A 41 11.02 -28.68 -13.27
CA VAL A 41 10.74 -27.67 -14.30
C VAL A 41 10.07 -26.44 -13.69
N ILE A 42 9.05 -26.61 -12.85
CA ILE A 42 8.35 -25.50 -12.19
C ILE A 42 9.31 -24.73 -11.26
N ALA A 43 10.09 -25.44 -10.44
CA ALA A 43 11.06 -24.81 -9.54
C ALA A 43 12.11 -24.02 -10.31
N LYS A 44 12.59 -24.55 -11.44
CA LYS A 44 13.56 -23.87 -12.31
C LYS A 44 12.97 -22.61 -12.93
N VAL A 45 11.73 -22.65 -13.41
CA VAL A 45 11.05 -21.47 -13.96
C VAL A 45 10.84 -20.42 -12.88
N LEU A 46 10.30 -20.78 -11.71
CA LEU A 46 10.11 -19.83 -10.62
C LEU A 46 11.43 -19.21 -10.14
N SER A 47 12.48 -20.02 -10.00
CA SER A 47 13.80 -19.54 -9.61
C SER A 47 14.39 -18.62 -10.68
N SER A 48 14.24 -18.93 -11.96
CA SER A 48 14.74 -18.05 -13.03
C SER A 48 13.93 -16.75 -13.12
N THR A 49 12.62 -16.78 -12.91
CA THR A 49 11.78 -15.57 -12.96
C THR A 49 12.09 -14.60 -11.82
N TYR A 50 12.33 -15.09 -10.60
CA TYR A 50 12.51 -14.23 -9.42
C TYR A 50 13.98 -14.06 -8.97
N SER A 51 14.91 -14.86 -9.47
CA SER A 51 16.33 -14.86 -9.04
C SER A 51 17.32 -14.65 -10.20
N GLN A 52 16.87 -14.23 -11.38
CA GLN A 52 17.81 -13.86 -12.46
C GLN A 52 18.76 -12.76 -11.96
N ASN A 53 20.07 -12.92 -12.15
CA ASN A 53 21.12 -11.98 -11.71
C ASN A 53 21.14 -10.67 -12.52
N THR A 54 19.98 -10.05 -12.69
CA THR A 54 19.78 -8.74 -13.31
C THR A 54 19.42 -7.75 -12.21
N GLN A 55 19.87 -6.51 -12.35
CA GLN A 55 19.56 -5.42 -11.41
C GLN A 55 18.05 -5.36 -11.06
N LEU A 56 17.19 -5.53 -12.06
CA LEU A 56 15.74 -5.54 -11.91
C LEU A 56 15.24 -6.62 -10.93
N SER A 57 15.81 -7.83 -10.94
CA SER A 57 15.40 -8.89 -10.01
C SER A 57 15.79 -8.58 -8.57
N GLN A 58 16.91 -7.86 -8.37
CA GLN A 58 17.31 -7.41 -7.05
C GLN A 58 16.36 -6.34 -6.51
N GLU A 59 15.90 -5.43 -7.36
CA GLU A 59 14.88 -4.44 -7.04
C GLU A 59 13.54 -5.11 -6.70
N ILE A 60 13.08 -6.07 -7.52
CA ILE A 60 11.87 -6.85 -7.26
C ILE A 60 11.98 -7.62 -5.94
N SER A 61 13.10 -8.31 -5.70
CA SER A 61 13.32 -9.04 -4.44
C SER A 61 13.27 -8.11 -3.23
N THR A 62 13.92 -6.94 -3.34
CA THR A 62 13.91 -5.91 -2.29
C THR A 62 12.50 -5.39 -2.05
N PHE A 63 11.76 -5.08 -3.12
CA PHE A 63 10.37 -4.63 -3.06
C PHE A 63 9.47 -5.65 -2.37
N LEU A 64 9.56 -6.92 -2.76
CA LEU A 64 8.79 -8.01 -2.16
C LEU A 64 9.15 -8.24 -0.69
N ASN A 65 10.43 -8.14 -0.33
CA ASN A 65 10.87 -8.28 1.05
C ASN A 65 10.32 -7.14 1.93
N ILE A 66 10.32 -5.89 1.45
CA ILE A 66 9.73 -4.74 2.16
C ILE A 66 8.21 -4.92 2.30
N ALA A 67 7.52 -5.25 1.21
CA ALA A 67 6.07 -5.49 1.24
C ALA A 67 5.69 -6.61 2.23
N THR A 68 6.50 -7.67 2.31
CA THR A 68 6.32 -8.78 3.24
C THR A 68 6.64 -8.37 4.68
N PHE A 69 7.68 -7.56 4.90
CA PHE A 69 8.04 -7.07 6.23
C PHE A 69 6.93 -6.22 6.85
N LEU A 70 6.31 -5.36 6.04
CA LEU A 70 5.20 -4.49 6.45
C LEU A 70 3.88 -5.25 6.67
N ASP A 71 3.85 -6.57 6.41
CA ASP A 71 2.76 -7.42 6.84
C ASP A 71 2.97 -7.90 8.29
N PRO A 72 2.10 -7.53 9.24
CA PRO A 72 2.23 -7.94 10.64
C PRO A 72 2.27 -9.46 10.85
N ARG A 73 1.78 -10.24 9.86
CA ARG A 73 1.81 -11.71 9.85
C ARG A 73 3.16 -12.28 9.47
N TYR A 74 3.93 -11.58 8.62
CA TYR A 74 5.16 -12.09 8.00
C TYR A 74 6.44 -11.33 8.39
N LYS A 75 6.33 -10.27 9.20
CA LYS A 75 7.41 -9.35 9.59
C LYS A 75 8.71 -9.98 10.13
N LYS A 76 8.70 -11.23 10.58
CA LYS A 76 9.89 -11.96 11.07
C LYS A 76 10.87 -12.37 9.96
N LEU A 77 10.39 -12.53 8.72
CA LEU A 77 11.18 -12.92 7.54
C LEU A 77 12.18 -14.06 7.80
N PRO A 78 11.73 -15.24 8.31
CA PRO A 78 12.63 -16.30 8.76
C PRO A 78 13.56 -16.86 7.68
N PHE A 79 13.19 -16.67 6.41
CA PHE A 79 13.92 -17.14 5.23
C PHE A 79 15.03 -16.19 4.75
N LEU A 80 15.13 -14.98 5.32
CA LEU A 80 16.21 -14.04 5.00
C LEU A 80 17.32 -14.13 6.05
N SER A 81 18.56 -13.87 5.60
CA SER A 81 19.72 -13.66 6.47
C SER A 81 19.59 -12.37 7.29
N THR A 82 20.39 -12.25 8.36
CA THR A 82 20.43 -11.04 9.19
C THR A 82 20.77 -9.80 8.35
N GLN A 83 21.73 -9.91 7.43
CA GLN A 83 22.13 -8.80 6.55
C GLN A 83 20.99 -8.36 5.62
N GLU A 84 20.26 -9.30 5.03
CA GLU A 84 19.10 -9.00 4.18
C GLU A 84 17.97 -8.33 4.98
N ARG A 85 17.70 -8.80 6.21
CA ARG A 85 16.72 -8.16 7.09
C ARG A 85 17.14 -6.73 7.46
N SER A 86 18.41 -6.52 7.82
CA SER A 86 18.93 -5.18 8.09
C SER A 86 18.81 -4.27 6.87
N LYS A 87 19.06 -4.78 5.65
CA LYS A 87 18.86 -4.01 4.42
C LYS A 87 17.39 -3.61 4.21
N VAL A 88 16.45 -4.52 4.48
CA VAL A 88 15.01 -4.23 4.42
C VAL A 88 14.64 -3.13 5.42
N GLU A 89 15.14 -3.22 6.65
CA GLU A 89 14.91 -2.22 7.70
C GLU A 89 15.48 -0.85 7.31
N SER A 90 16.72 -0.77 6.83
CA SER A 90 17.34 0.47 6.34
C SER A 90 16.52 1.11 5.22
N ASN A 91 16.10 0.32 4.22
CA ASN A 91 15.29 0.84 3.13
C ASN A 91 13.93 1.40 3.61
N ILE A 92 13.29 0.75 4.59
CA ILE A 92 12.04 1.25 5.18
C ILE A 92 12.28 2.56 5.92
N ILE A 93 13.39 2.67 6.66
CA ILE A 93 13.76 3.89 7.37
C ILE A 93 13.98 5.05 6.39
N GLU A 94 14.74 4.81 5.32
CA GLU A 94 14.99 5.80 4.28
C GLU A 94 13.70 6.28 3.60
N GLU A 95 12.81 5.35 3.23
CA GLU A 95 11.51 5.66 2.62
C GLU A 95 10.60 6.44 3.59
N ALA A 96 10.53 6.03 4.85
CA ALA A 96 9.75 6.73 5.87
C ALA A 96 10.29 8.14 6.12
N LYS A 97 11.62 8.30 6.21
CA LYS A 97 12.27 9.61 6.35
C LYS A 97 11.94 10.53 5.18
N ALA A 98 12.07 10.03 3.95
CA ALA A 98 11.73 10.79 2.74
C ALA A 98 10.27 11.27 2.73
N ILE A 99 9.33 10.45 3.22
CA ILE A 99 7.92 10.84 3.37
C ILE A 99 7.76 11.98 4.39
N LEU A 100 8.45 11.90 5.53
CA LEU A 100 8.37 12.94 6.57
C LEU A 100 8.99 14.27 6.10
N GLU A 101 10.16 14.22 5.45
CA GLU A 101 10.82 15.40 4.88
C GLU A 101 9.91 16.12 3.87
N LYS A 102 9.23 15.37 3.00
CA LYS A 102 8.26 15.94 2.05
C LYS A 102 7.09 16.63 2.76
N GLN A 103 6.57 16.05 3.84
CA GLN A 103 5.45 16.64 4.61
C GLN A 103 5.83 17.94 5.34
N ILE A 104 7.11 18.08 5.71
CA ILE A 104 7.62 19.32 6.33
C ILE A 104 7.74 20.42 5.28
N GLY A 105 8.21 20.09 4.07
CA GLY A 105 8.32 21.04 2.96
C GLY A 105 6.98 21.48 2.35
N GLU A 106 5.93 20.65 2.45
CA GLU A 106 4.60 20.92 1.90
C GLU A 106 3.61 21.54 2.92
N ARG A 107 4.03 21.85 4.16
CA ARG A 107 3.17 22.63 5.07
C ARG A 107 2.84 23.98 4.42
N PRO A 108 1.58 24.25 4.04
CA PRO A 108 1.21 25.60 3.65
C PRO A 108 1.38 26.45 4.91
N CYS A 109 2.18 27.51 4.81
CA CYS A 109 2.05 28.64 5.70
C CYS A 109 0.55 28.95 5.76
N VAL A 110 -0.07 28.75 6.91
CA VAL A 110 -1.46 29.16 7.11
C VAL A 110 -1.40 30.68 7.04
N GLU A 111 -1.67 31.24 5.86
CA GLU A 111 -1.98 32.66 5.75
C GLU A 111 -3.19 32.89 6.64
N ASP A 112 -2.93 33.69 7.67
CA ASP A 112 -3.86 34.16 8.66
C ASP A 112 -4.99 34.90 7.93
N PHE A 113 -6.08 34.19 7.59
CA PHE A 113 -7.31 34.80 7.10
C PHE A 113 -8.01 35.49 8.28
N SER A 114 -7.46 36.64 8.65
CA SER A 114 -8.13 37.61 9.50
C SER A 114 -9.34 38.16 8.74
N VAL A 115 -10.53 37.69 9.15
CA VAL A 115 -11.81 38.27 8.72
C VAL A 115 -11.88 39.69 9.27
N ALA A 116 -11.93 40.65 8.35
CA ALA A 116 -12.15 42.05 8.64
C ALA A 116 -13.47 42.24 9.41
N SER A 117 -13.40 42.84 10.60
CA SER A 117 -14.53 43.47 11.26
C SER A 117 -14.17 44.93 11.56
N ASP A 118 -15.07 45.80 11.09
CA ASP A 118 -15.00 47.25 11.00
C ASP A 118 -15.27 47.96 12.35
N ALA A 119 -14.86 49.23 12.45
CA ALA A 119 -15.08 50.26 13.50
C ALA A 119 -13.96 50.52 14.57
N PRO A 120 -13.82 51.75 15.14
CA PRO A 120 -12.98 52.85 14.63
C PRO A 120 -11.93 53.36 15.67
N PRO A 121 -11.04 54.33 15.30
CA PRO A 121 -9.68 54.40 15.85
C PRO A 121 -9.53 55.36 17.04
N SER A 122 -8.65 55.02 17.98
CA SER A 122 -8.02 56.06 18.82
C SER A 122 -6.58 55.74 19.25
N LYS A 123 -5.70 56.62 18.76
CA LYS A 123 -4.44 57.14 19.33
C LYS A 123 -3.23 56.18 19.43
N LYS A 124 -2.34 56.37 18.44
CA LYS A 124 -0.90 56.06 18.50
C LYS A 124 -0.26 56.56 19.82
N PRO A 125 0.82 55.91 20.25
CA PRO A 125 2.08 56.64 20.17
C PRO A 125 3.14 55.90 19.35
N HIS A 126 3.90 56.74 18.67
CA HIS A 126 5.07 56.47 17.86
C HIS A 126 6.27 56.16 18.76
N ARG A 127 6.95 55.03 18.56
CA ARG A 127 8.39 54.89 18.85
C ARG A 127 8.96 53.66 18.15
N GLU A 128 9.58 53.88 17.00
CA GLU A 128 11.03 53.79 16.78
C GLU A 128 11.50 52.35 16.57
N SER A 129 12.01 52.12 15.36
CA SER A 129 12.98 51.08 15.05
C SER A 129 14.04 51.04 16.15
N ALA A 130 14.07 49.92 16.87
CA ALA A 130 15.15 49.56 17.75
C ALA A 130 15.39 48.06 17.56
N GLY A 131 16.45 47.75 16.82
CA GLY A 131 17.16 46.51 17.07
C GLY A 131 17.52 46.50 18.56
N SER A 132 17.09 45.46 19.26
CA SER A 132 17.51 45.16 20.62
C SER A 132 17.22 43.68 20.85
N ALA A 133 18.22 42.85 20.66
CA ALA A 133 18.91 42.24 21.78
C ALA A 133 17.97 41.32 22.58
N THR A 134 17.71 40.14 22.02
CA THR A 134 17.63 38.96 22.88
C THR A 134 19.02 38.36 22.88
N GLN A 135 19.73 38.63 23.98
CA GLN A 135 20.92 37.96 24.50
C GLN A 135 21.61 36.97 23.54
N GLU A 136 22.87 37.27 23.24
CA GLU A 136 23.89 36.23 23.10
C GLU A 136 23.92 35.43 24.40
N ASN A 137 23.01 34.47 24.54
CA ASN A 137 23.21 33.41 25.49
C ASN A 137 24.32 32.56 24.87
N PRO A 138 25.57 32.56 25.39
CA PRO A 138 26.63 31.74 24.82
C PRO A 138 26.25 30.26 24.83
N LEU A 139 25.31 29.87 25.69
CA LEU A 139 24.68 28.55 25.67
C LEU A 139 23.85 28.34 24.40
N ALA A 140 23.09 29.32 23.90
CA ALA A 140 22.34 29.19 22.65
C ALA A 140 23.29 28.98 21.44
N ALA A 141 24.46 29.62 21.42
CA ALA A 141 25.46 29.36 20.37
C ALA A 141 26.09 27.95 20.47
N ILE A 142 26.11 27.35 21.66
CA ILE A 142 26.63 25.99 21.92
C ILE A 142 25.56 24.92 21.64
N PHE A 143 24.30 25.19 22.00
CA PHE A 143 23.18 24.24 21.96
C PHE A 143 22.31 24.35 20.71
N CYS A 144 22.29 25.49 20.00
CA CYS A 144 21.57 25.69 18.74
C CYS A 144 22.52 25.59 17.53
N GLN A 145 23.27 24.49 17.44
CA GLN A 145 24.07 24.17 16.24
C GLN A 145 23.12 23.73 15.11
N SER A 146 23.32 24.30 13.91
CA SER A 146 22.61 24.02 12.64
C SER A 146 21.29 23.24 12.76
N ASP A 147 20.16 23.95 12.83
CA ASP A 147 18.80 23.39 12.90
C ASP A 147 18.52 22.31 11.85
N THR A 148 19.15 22.37 10.68
CA THR A 148 18.96 21.40 9.60
C THR A 148 19.49 20.00 9.91
N ASP A 149 20.65 19.88 10.55
CA ASP A 149 21.26 18.56 10.83
C ASP A 149 20.58 17.89 12.02
N GLN A 150 20.25 18.66 13.06
CA GLN A 150 19.45 18.18 14.20
C GLN A 150 18.07 17.71 13.76
N SER A 151 17.40 18.47 12.89
CA SER A 151 16.09 18.08 12.36
C SER A 151 16.12 16.75 11.59
N GLN A 152 17.17 16.48 10.80
CA GLN A 152 17.30 15.21 10.09
C GLN A 152 17.58 14.03 11.02
N GLU A 153 18.39 14.23 12.05
CA GLU A 153 18.70 13.20 13.04
C GLU A 153 17.47 12.86 13.90
N GLU A 154 16.67 13.86 14.26
CA GLU A 154 15.38 13.70 14.94
C GLU A 154 14.39 12.86 14.12
N LEU A 155 14.22 13.17 12.83
CA LEU A 155 13.34 12.39 11.94
C LEU A 155 13.80 10.93 11.82
N HIS A 156 15.11 10.72 11.67
CA HIS A 156 15.68 9.39 11.62
C HIS A 156 15.41 8.63 12.93
N ALA A 157 15.66 9.25 14.09
CA ALA A 157 15.41 8.65 15.40
C ALA A 157 13.92 8.29 15.59
N GLN A 158 13.00 9.18 15.19
CA GLN A 158 11.56 8.95 15.25
C GLN A 158 11.14 7.71 14.44
N VAL A 159 11.63 7.57 13.21
CA VAL A 159 11.32 6.43 12.34
C VAL A 159 11.92 5.13 12.89
N VAL A 160 13.14 5.18 13.40
CA VAL A 160 13.79 4.01 14.02
C VAL A 160 13.01 3.53 15.25
N GLU A 161 12.54 4.45 16.08
CA GLU A 161 11.70 4.13 17.24
C GLU A 161 10.37 3.50 16.81
N GLU A 162 9.69 4.09 15.82
CA GLU A 162 8.44 3.57 15.27
C GLU A 162 8.62 2.14 14.71
N LEU A 163 9.69 1.91 13.95
CA LEU A 163 10.03 0.60 13.41
C LEU A 163 10.37 -0.43 14.51
N SER A 164 11.10 0.01 15.55
CA SER A 164 11.41 -0.82 16.72
C SER A 164 10.14 -1.23 17.46
N ASN A 165 9.20 -0.29 17.66
CA ASN A 165 7.89 -0.57 18.23
C ASN A 165 7.11 -1.55 17.36
N TYR A 166 7.08 -1.38 16.04
CA TYR A 166 6.41 -2.32 15.13
C TYR A 166 6.99 -3.75 15.25
N LYS A 167 8.32 -3.88 15.36
CA LYS A 167 8.99 -5.18 15.54
C LYS A 167 8.66 -5.82 16.89
N SER A 168 8.46 -5.04 17.95
CA SER A 168 8.14 -5.54 19.29
C SER A 168 6.69 -6.00 19.43
N GLN A 169 5.76 -5.48 18.61
CA GLN A 169 4.37 -5.93 18.59
C GLN A 169 4.26 -7.44 18.33
N ARG A 170 3.23 -8.08 18.87
CA ARG A 170 2.93 -9.49 18.59
C ARG A 170 2.76 -9.72 17.07
N VAL A 171 3.21 -10.88 16.58
CA VAL A 171 2.95 -11.31 15.20
C VAL A 171 1.46 -11.62 15.04
N LEU A 172 0.85 -11.04 14.01
CA LEU A 172 -0.56 -11.25 13.70
C LEU A 172 -0.80 -12.69 13.19
N GLY A 173 -1.92 -13.30 13.55
CA GLY A 173 -2.29 -14.62 13.07
C GLY A 173 -2.50 -14.64 11.55
N LEU A 174 -2.19 -15.78 10.92
CA LEU A 174 -2.27 -15.94 9.46
C LEU A 174 -3.68 -15.75 8.88
N ASN A 175 -4.72 -15.97 9.71
CA ASN A 175 -6.12 -15.87 9.33
C ASN A 175 -6.73 -14.49 9.64
N GLU A 176 -5.96 -13.58 10.23
CA GLU A 176 -6.43 -12.24 10.59
C GLU A 176 -6.13 -11.24 9.45
N ASP A 177 -6.87 -10.14 9.42
CA ASP A 177 -6.75 -9.11 8.39
C ASP A 177 -5.65 -8.09 8.76
N PRO A 178 -4.56 -7.99 7.97
CA PRO A 178 -3.48 -7.06 8.25
C PRO A 178 -3.86 -5.59 8.05
N LEU A 179 -4.83 -5.28 7.16
CA LEU A 179 -5.28 -3.90 6.96
C LEU A 179 -6.11 -3.42 8.14
N LEU A 180 -6.95 -4.30 8.71
CA LEU A 180 -7.64 -3.99 9.96
C LEU A 180 -6.64 -3.76 11.09
N TRP A 181 -5.58 -4.57 11.19
CA TRP A 181 -4.52 -4.35 12.18
C TRP A 181 -3.85 -2.99 12.02
N TRP A 182 -3.47 -2.61 10.79
CA TRP A 182 -2.90 -1.28 10.54
C TRP A 182 -3.87 -0.16 10.89
N SER A 183 -5.16 -0.32 10.59
CA SER A 183 -6.18 0.68 10.92
C SER A 183 -6.35 0.87 12.43
N SER A 184 -6.37 -0.22 13.21
CA SER A 184 -6.53 -0.15 14.66
C SER A 184 -5.29 0.37 15.39
N HIS A 185 -4.12 0.32 14.74
CA HIS A 185 -2.84 0.80 15.29
C HIS A 185 -2.36 2.09 14.60
N ALA A 186 -3.19 2.76 13.80
CA ALA A 186 -2.80 3.96 13.05
C ALA A 186 -2.27 5.10 13.94
N LEU A 187 -2.78 5.22 15.17
CA LEU A 187 -2.30 6.20 16.15
C LEU A 187 -0.91 5.87 16.72
N LEU A 188 -0.53 4.58 16.73
CA LEU A 188 0.78 4.12 17.21
C LEU A 188 1.86 4.21 16.13
N PHE A 189 1.45 4.22 14.86
CA PHE A 189 2.33 4.19 13.71
C PHE A 189 1.97 5.32 12.73
N PRO A 190 2.48 6.55 12.93
CA PRO A 190 2.14 7.69 12.08
C PRO A 190 2.78 7.64 10.68
N THR A 191 3.85 6.86 10.47
CA THR A 191 4.66 6.91 9.24
C THR A 191 4.64 5.58 8.49
N LEU A 192 4.75 4.44 9.18
CA LEU A 192 4.82 3.12 8.55
C LEU A 192 3.60 2.78 7.65
N PRO A 193 2.35 3.15 7.99
CA PRO A 193 1.21 2.96 7.09
C PRO A 193 1.33 3.73 5.78
N LYS A 194 2.04 4.87 5.77
CA LYS A 194 2.30 5.65 4.55
C LYS A 194 3.29 4.90 3.64
N VAL A 195 4.33 4.30 4.24
CA VAL A 195 5.24 3.41 3.51
C VAL A 195 4.49 2.18 2.98
N LEU A 196 3.67 1.54 3.81
CA LEU A 196 2.83 0.40 3.44
C LEU A 196 2.03 0.67 2.16
N GLN A 197 1.37 1.83 2.07
CA GLN A 197 0.57 2.21 0.90
C GLN A 197 1.39 2.21 -0.40
N LYS A 198 2.67 2.61 -0.37
CA LYS A 198 3.56 2.62 -1.54
C LYS A 198 3.81 1.20 -2.09
N TYR A 199 3.90 0.21 -1.21
CA TYR A 199 4.19 -1.18 -1.61
C TYR A 199 2.91 -1.98 -1.86
N TRP A 200 1.86 -1.77 -1.06
CA TRP A 200 0.63 -2.55 -1.09
C TRP A 200 -0.41 -2.07 -2.10
N CYS A 201 -0.19 -0.92 -2.75
CA CYS A 201 -0.98 -0.50 -3.90
C CYS A 201 -0.74 -1.39 -5.13
N VAL A 202 0.34 -2.16 -5.16
CA VAL A 202 0.66 -3.08 -6.25
C VAL A 202 -0.06 -4.42 -6.04
N PRO A 203 -0.89 -4.87 -6.99
CA PRO A 203 -1.52 -6.18 -6.90
C PRO A 203 -0.49 -7.31 -7.09
N ALA A 204 -0.64 -8.41 -6.35
CA ALA A 204 0.27 -9.56 -6.43
C ALA A 204 0.16 -10.35 -7.75
N THR A 205 -1.04 -10.35 -8.33
CA THR A 205 -1.36 -11.07 -9.57
C THR A 205 -1.69 -10.04 -10.62
N SER A 206 -1.39 -10.35 -11.89
CA SER A 206 -2.05 -9.65 -13.00
C SER A 206 -3.56 -9.70 -12.76
N VAL A 207 -4.22 -8.55 -12.83
CA VAL A 207 -5.67 -8.50 -12.86
C VAL A 207 -6.05 -9.03 -14.23
N PRO A 208 -6.71 -10.21 -14.35
CA PRO A 208 -7.19 -10.64 -15.66
C PRO A 208 -8.14 -9.56 -16.15
N CYS A 209 -8.01 -9.13 -17.40
CA CYS A 209 -9.02 -8.28 -18.04
C CYS A 209 -10.42 -8.91 -17.94
N HIS A 210 -10.52 -10.23 -17.76
CA HIS A 210 -11.76 -10.92 -17.40
C HIS A 210 -12.46 -10.38 -16.14
N ARG A 211 -11.79 -9.76 -15.15
CA ARG A 211 -12.50 -9.08 -14.05
C ARG A 211 -13.22 -7.82 -14.53
N LEU A 212 -12.56 -7.04 -15.37
CA LEU A 212 -13.15 -5.85 -16.00
C LEU A 212 -14.17 -6.22 -17.09
N LEU A 213 -14.09 -7.42 -17.65
CA LEU A 213 -14.85 -7.85 -18.83
C LEU A 213 -15.83 -9.00 -18.57
N SER A 214 -15.92 -9.57 -17.37
CA SER A 214 -16.98 -10.54 -17.04
C SER A 214 -18.26 -9.78 -16.73
N SER A 215 -18.23 -8.94 -15.70
CA SER A 215 -19.38 -8.17 -15.27
C SER A 215 -19.63 -6.96 -16.18
N SER A 216 -18.61 -6.13 -16.45
CA SER A 216 -18.76 -4.99 -17.37
C SER A 216 -18.87 -5.45 -18.82
N GLY A 217 -18.19 -6.54 -19.19
CA GLY A 217 -18.32 -7.10 -20.53
C GLY A 217 -19.70 -7.71 -20.78
N THR A 218 -20.46 -8.16 -19.77
CA THR A 218 -21.87 -8.52 -19.96
C THR A 218 -22.74 -7.27 -20.23
N VAL A 219 -22.50 -6.16 -19.51
CA VAL A 219 -23.16 -4.87 -19.76
C VAL A 219 -22.82 -4.30 -21.14
N LEU A 220 -21.57 -4.47 -21.57
CA LEU A 220 -21.04 -3.93 -22.83
C LEU A 220 -21.36 -4.84 -24.04
N CYS A 221 -21.28 -6.16 -23.88
CA CYS A 221 -21.50 -7.19 -24.91
C CYS A 221 -22.92 -7.75 -24.93
N GLY A 222 -23.93 -6.97 -24.52
CA GLY A 222 -25.32 -7.27 -24.86
C GLY A 222 -25.45 -7.53 -26.38
N LYS A 223 -26.25 -8.53 -26.77
CA LYS A 223 -26.29 -9.13 -28.14
C LYS A 223 -26.50 -8.14 -29.31
N ARG A 224 -26.72 -6.84 -29.07
CA ARG A 224 -26.91 -5.78 -30.07
C ARG A 224 -26.28 -4.42 -29.69
N ASN A 225 -25.08 -4.41 -29.12
CA ASN A 225 -24.40 -3.15 -28.82
C ASN A 225 -23.34 -2.78 -29.86
N ARG A 226 -23.50 -1.61 -30.50
CA ARG A 226 -22.48 -0.98 -31.36
C ARG A 226 -21.86 0.21 -30.60
N ILE A 227 -20.97 -0.10 -29.66
CA ILE A 227 -20.25 0.90 -28.87
C ILE A 227 -18.90 1.15 -29.52
N ALA A 228 -18.51 2.42 -29.68
CA ALA A 228 -17.18 2.78 -30.15
C ALA A 228 -16.13 2.46 -29.07
N PRO A 229 -14.92 1.99 -29.42
CA PRO A 229 -13.90 1.61 -28.43
C PRO A 229 -13.62 2.66 -27.35
N ALA A 230 -13.58 3.94 -27.70
CA ALA A 230 -13.36 5.03 -26.74
C ALA A 230 -14.48 5.14 -25.66
N LEU A 231 -15.72 4.74 -26.00
CA LEU A 231 -16.84 4.78 -25.06
C LEU A 231 -16.87 3.54 -24.16
N VAL A 232 -16.27 2.43 -24.60
CA VAL A 232 -16.10 1.22 -23.77
C VAL A 232 -15.28 1.54 -22.52
N ASP A 233 -14.16 2.24 -22.68
CA ASP A 233 -13.27 2.60 -21.56
C ASP A 233 -13.99 3.47 -20.51
N HIS A 234 -14.76 4.47 -20.96
CA HIS A 234 -15.55 5.31 -20.06
C HIS A 234 -16.62 4.53 -19.30
N GLN A 235 -17.25 3.57 -19.97
CA GLN A 235 -18.32 2.80 -19.37
C GLN A 235 -17.80 1.73 -18.40
N VAL A 236 -16.65 1.10 -18.69
CA VAL A 236 -15.92 0.26 -17.72
C VAL A 236 -15.53 1.11 -16.51
N PHE A 237 -14.94 2.29 -16.73
CA PHE A 237 -14.56 3.18 -15.63
C PHE A 237 -15.74 3.54 -14.73
N LEU A 238 -16.85 4.02 -15.31
CA LEU A 238 -18.04 4.38 -14.53
C LEU A 238 -18.65 3.18 -13.81
N TYR A 239 -18.72 2.03 -14.48
CA TYR A 239 -19.25 0.80 -13.90
C TYR A 239 -18.42 0.37 -12.67
N GLU A 240 -17.10 0.25 -12.81
CA GLU A 240 -16.23 -0.18 -11.71
C GLU A 240 -16.22 0.81 -10.54
N ASN A 241 -16.29 2.11 -10.80
CA ASN A 241 -16.36 3.12 -9.74
C ASN A 241 -17.76 3.24 -9.09
N SER A 242 -18.82 2.81 -9.78
CA SER A 242 -20.18 2.80 -9.24
C SER A 242 -20.46 1.58 -8.35
N ARG A 243 -19.66 0.51 -8.48
CA ARG A 243 -19.78 -0.68 -7.63
C ARG A 243 -19.28 -0.37 -6.22
N SER A 244 -20.06 -0.75 -5.21
CA SER A 244 -19.57 -0.77 -3.84
C SER A 244 -18.53 -1.88 -3.72
N TYR A 245 -17.32 -1.56 -3.24
CA TYR A 245 -16.19 -2.51 -3.11
C TYR A 245 -16.51 -3.78 -2.30
N TYR A 246 -17.63 -3.80 -1.57
CA TYR A 246 -18.08 -4.92 -0.74
C TYR A 246 -19.09 -5.84 -1.44
N GLU A 247 -19.59 -5.50 -2.63
CA GLU A 247 -20.49 -6.39 -3.35
C GLU A 247 -19.70 -7.54 -4.01
N PRO A 248 -20.05 -8.81 -3.71
CA PRO A 248 -19.48 -9.94 -4.42
C PRO A 248 -19.70 -9.77 -5.93
N GLU A 249 -18.75 -10.20 -6.75
CA GLU A 249 -19.05 -10.36 -8.18
C GLU A 249 -20.26 -11.28 -8.34
N PRO A 250 -21.31 -10.85 -9.05
CA PRO A 250 -22.42 -11.74 -9.35
C PRO A 250 -21.87 -12.93 -10.14
N CYS A 251 -22.17 -14.14 -9.69
CA CYS A 251 -21.83 -15.33 -10.45
C CYS A 251 -22.64 -15.32 -11.75
N GLU A 252 -22.12 -15.91 -12.83
CA GLU A 252 -22.81 -15.92 -14.13
C GLU A 252 -24.25 -16.47 -14.01
N ASP A 253 -24.50 -17.37 -13.06
CA ASP A 253 -25.81 -17.96 -12.74
C ASP A 253 -26.80 -17.01 -12.02
N ASP A 254 -26.33 -15.95 -11.34
CA ASP A 254 -27.18 -15.02 -10.60
C ASP A 254 -27.86 -13.96 -11.51
N LEU A 255 -27.34 -13.78 -12.72
CA LEU A 255 -27.71 -12.69 -13.63
C LEU A 255 -28.90 -13.01 -14.53
N ASP A 256 -29.22 -14.30 -14.73
CA ASP A 256 -30.41 -14.71 -15.48
C ASP A 256 -31.71 -14.33 -14.74
N ASN A 257 -31.67 -14.24 -13.40
CA ASN A 257 -32.84 -13.91 -12.57
C ASN A 257 -33.14 -12.41 -12.49
N VAL A 258 -32.18 -11.52 -12.82
CA VAL A 258 -32.37 -10.06 -12.74
C VAL A 258 -33.28 -9.53 -13.85
N TRP A 259 -33.38 -10.25 -14.98
CA TRP A 259 -34.17 -9.83 -16.14
C TRP A 259 -35.65 -10.23 -16.03
N GLU A 260 -36.00 -11.19 -15.18
CA GLU A 260 -37.40 -11.60 -14.99
C GLU A 260 -38.19 -10.65 -14.06
N GLY A 261 -37.52 -9.94 -13.14
CA GLY A 261 -38.18 -9.08 -12.16
C GLY A 261 -38.65 -7.70 -12.66
N ASN A 262 -38.12 -7.22 -13.78
CA ASN A 262 -38.44 -5.88 -14.31
C ASN A 262 -39.44 -5.87 -15.48
N CYS A 263 -39.99 -7.03 -15.85
CA CYS A 263 -40.90 -7.19 -16.99
C CYS A 263 -42.40 -7.26 -16.61
N SER A 264 -42.82 -6.68 -15.48
CA SER A 264 -44.25 -6.48 -15.20
C SER A 264 -44.64 -5.01 -15.46
N LEU A 265 -44.75 -4.67 -16.74
CA LEU A 265 -45.44 -3.46 -17.18
C LEU A 265 -46.94 -3.66 -16.97
N GLY A 266 -47.55 -2.83 -16.12
CA GLY A 266 -48.99 -2.80 -15.86
C GLY A 266 -49.80 -2.47 -17.12
N PRO A 267 -51.11 -2.82 -17.14
CA PRO A 267 -51.93 -2.69 -18.33
C PRO A 267 -52.15 -1.21 -18.70
N PRO A 268 -52.34 -0.90 -20.00
CA PRO A 268 -52.52 0.47 -20.46
C PRO A 268 -53.87 1.01 -19.99
N VAL A 269 -53.85 2.23 -19.45
CA VAL A 269 -55.06 3.00 -19.15
C VAL A 269 -55.45 3.78 -20.41
N GLU A 270 -56.71 3.55 -20.81
CA GLU A 270 -57.54 4.07 -21.93
C GLU A 270 -56.91 4.98 -23.00
#